data_AF-A0A7Z9M1A5-F1
#
_entry.id   AF-A0A7Z9M1A5-F1
#
_cell.length_a   1.000
_cell.length_b   1.000
_cell.length_c   1.000
_cell.angle_alpha   90.00
_cell.angle_beta   90.00
_cell.angle_gamma   90.00
#
_symmetry.space_group_name_H-M   'P 1'
#
loop_
_entity.id
_entity.type
_entity.pdbx_description
1 polymer ?
#
loop_
_entity_poly.entity_id
_entity_poly.type
_entity_poly.pdbx_seq_one_letter_code
_entity_poly.pdbx_strand_id
1 'polypeptide(L)'
;MLSLQALGNIGEFVSAIAVVISLIYLARQTIYNTQSVQAASFNSMVQNSIRLLEHSFRDSEFAAFFERAEPDPDELSPSERVRWDSYMTAVFRHFDNLMYQHRVGALDNQMWEAYRETLKHHLRAPAWGVWYRGHAHIFSTSLTDQIERF
;
A
#
# COMPACT_ATOMS: atom_id res chain seq x y z
N MET A 1 -58.88 27.40 -13.04
CA MET A 1 -58.09 27.25 -11.81
C MET A 1 -57.30 25.96 -11.91
N LEU A 2 -55.99 25.97 -11.64
CA LEU A 2 -55.22 24.73 -11.58
C LEU A 2 -55.77 23.86 -10.44
N SER A 3 -56.06 22.59 -10.72
CA SER A 3 -56.50 21.66 -9.68
C SER A 3 -55.32 21.29 -8.77
N LEU A 4 -55.61 20.94 -7.52
CA LEU A 4 -54.60 20.46 -6.56
C LEU A 4 -53.82 19.25 -7.12
N GLN A 5 -54.49 18.42 -7.93
CA GLN A 5 -53.89 17.30 -8.64
C GLN A 5 -52.86 17.75 -9.68
N ALA A 6 -53.16 18.78 -10.47
CA ALA A 6 -52.22 19.30 -11.46
C ALA A 6 -50.95 19.88 -10.81
N LEU A 7 -51.11 20.57 -9.67
CA LEU A 7 -49.97 21.06 -8.88
C LEU A 7 -49.15 19.91 -8.27
N GLY A 8 -49.82 18.86 -7.77
CA GLY A 8 -49.17 17.64 -7.27
C GLY A 8 -48.32 16.95 -8.34
N ASN A 9 -48.88 16.76 -9.54
CA ASN A 9 -48.19 16.13 -10.66
C ASN A 9 -46.94 16.93 -11.10
N ILE A 10 -47.01 18.28 -11.10
CA ILE A 10 -45.85 19.14 -11.40
C ILE A 10 -44.78 19.00 -10.31
N GLY A 11 -45.20 19.01 -9.04
CA GLY A 11 -44.29 18.80 -7.91
C GLY A 11 -43.55 17.47 -8.02
N GLU A 12 -44.27 16.39 -8.31
CA GLU A 12 -43.69 15.06 -8.50
C GLU A 12 -42.71 15.01 -9.68
N PHE A 13 -43.05 15.63 -10.81
CA PHE A 13 -42.17 15.71 -11.96
C PHE A 13 -40.87 16.46 -11.65
N VAL A 14 -40.97 17.63 -11.00
CA VAL A 14 -39.80 18.42 -10.60
C VAL A 14 -38.95 17.67 -9.57
N SER A 15 -39.58 17.02 -8.59
CA SER A 15 -38.88 16.19 -7.61
C SER A 15 -38.14 15.02 -8.26
N ALA A 16 -38.75 14.34 -9.23
CA ALA A 16 -38.10 13.27 -9.97
C ALA A 16 -36.85 13.75 -10.71
N ILE A 17 -36.92 14.91 -11.37
CA ILE A 17 -35.75 15.53 -12.01
C ILE A 17 -34.67 15.87 -10.99
N ALA A 18 -35.03 16.47 -9.85
CA ALA A 18 -34.09 16.82 -8.80
C ALA A 18 -33.37 15.58 -8.24
N VAL A 19 -34.08 14.46 -8.08
CA VAL A 19 -33.49 13.17 -7.66
C VAL A 19 -32.49 12.66 -8.71
N VAL A 20 -32.84 12.68 -9.99
CA VAL A 20 -31.93 12.25 -11.07
C VAL A 20 -30.65 13.10 -11.10
N ILE A 21 -30.79 14.43 -10.99
CA ILE A 21 -29.64 15.35 -10.92
C ILE A 21 -28.76 15.03 -9.71
N SER A 22 -29.38 14.78 -8.55
CA SER A 22 -28.67 14.44 -7.31
C SER A 22 -27.88 13.14 -7.43
N LEU A 23 -28.45 12.11 -8.07
CA LEU A 23 -27.77 10.83 -8.31
C LEU A 23 -26.58 10.99 -9.27
N ILE A 24 -26.72 11.79 -10.34
CA ILE A 24 -25.61 12.08 -11.26
C ILE A 24 -24.48 12.81 -10.52
N TYR A 25 -24.83 13.79 -9.69
CA TYR A 25 -23.85 14.49 -8.87
C TYR A 25 -23.14 13.53 -7.91
N LEU A 26 -23.88 12.70 -7.18
CA LEU A 26 -23.32 11.72 -6.25
C LEU A 26 -22.37 10.74 -6.95
N ALA A 27 -22.78 10.21 -8.12
CA ALA A 27 -21.93 9.30 -8.90
C ALA A 27 -20.59 9.95 -9.28
N ARG A 28 -20.62 11.20 -9.76
CA ARG A 28 -19.40 11.96 -10.07
C ARG A 28 -18.57 12.23 -8.82
N GLN A 29 -19.20 12.63 -7.73
CA GLN A 29 -18.55 12.90 -6.45
C GLN A 29 -17.81 11.66 -5.93
N THR A 30 -18.42 10.48 -6.02
CA THR A 30 -17.79 9.21 -5.63
C THR A 30 -16.58 8.90 -6.48
N ILE A 31 -16.65 9.07 -7.81
CA ILE A 31 -15.50 8.84 -8.71
C ILE A 31 -14.32 9.74 -8.33
N TYR A 32 -14.55 11.05 -8.15
CA TYR A 32 -13.48 11.97 -7.77
C TYR A 32 -12.92 11.68 -6.38
N ASN A 33 -13.77 11.28 -5.44
CA ASN A 33 -13.33 10.86 -4.11
C ASN A 33 -12.44 9.62 -4.19
N THR A 34 -12.81 8.61 -4.97
CA THR A 34 -11.99 7.40 -5.18
C THR A 34 -10.63 7.75 -5.77
N GLN A 35 -10.58 8.60 -6.81
CA GLN A 35 -9.32 9.04 -7.40
C GLN A 35 -8.43 9.79 -6.41
N SER A 36 -9.03 10.65 -5.57
CA SER A 36 -8.30 11.38 -4.53
C SER A 36 -7.72 10.44 -3.46
N VAL A 37 -8.49 9.44 -3.03
CA VAL A 37 -8.02 8.42 -2.07
C VAL A 37 -6.88 7.61 -2.66
N GLN A 38 -6.98 7.17 -3.91
CA GLN A 38 -5.90 6.43 -4.59
C GLN A 38 -4.61 7.26 -4.68
N ALA A 39 -4.70 8.54 -5.08
CA ALA A 39 -3.56 9.43 -5.14
C ALA A 39 -2.91 9.67 -3.76
N ALA A 40 -3.73 9.87 -2.71
CA ALA A 40 -3.25 10.06 -1.35
C ALA A 40 -2.58 8.79 -0.79
N SER A 41 -3.16 7.62 -1.05
CA SER A 41 -2.57 6.33 -0.70
C SER A 41 -1.24 6.13 -1.41
N PHE A 42 -1.17 6.36 -2.71
CA PHE A 42 0.07 6.27 -3.48
C PHE A 42 1.16 7.19 -2.91
N ASN A 43 0.85 8.47 -2.68
CA ASN A 43 1.81 9.40 -2.10
C ASN A 43 2.30 8.92 -0.72
N SER A 44 1.40 8.43 0.13
CA SER A 44 1.75 7.90 1.45
C SER A 44 2.68 6.68 1.36
N MET A 45 2.46 5.81 0.36
CA MET A 45 3.31 4.65 0.10
C MET A 45 4.71 5.07 -0.35
N VAL A 46 4.81 5.99 -1.33
CA VAL A 46 6.09 6.53 -1.81
C VAL A 46 6.88 7.17 -0.66
N GLN A 47 6.21 7.96 0.18
CA GLN A 47 6.84 8.57 1.35
C GLN A 47 7.36 7.52 2.35
N ASN A 48 6.65 6.39 2.51
CA ASN A 48 7.12 5.31 3.35
C ASN A 48 8.35 4.60 2.76
N SER A 49 8.36 4.36 1.44
CA SER A 49 9.52 3.82 0.73
C SER A 49 10.74 4.73 0.88
N ILE A 50 10.56 6.05 0.73
CA ILE A 50 11.64 7.03 0.89
C ILE A 50 12.19 6.97 2.33
N ARG A 51 11.34 6.96 3.36
CA ARG A 51 11.79 6.87 4.75
C ARG A 51 12.57 5.59 5.05
N LEU A 52 12.18 4.46 4.47
CA LEU A 52 12.93 3.20 4.61
C LEU A 52 14.32 3.28 3.98
N LEU A 53 14.43 3.94 2.83
CA LEU A 53 15.68 4.11 2.09
C LEU A 53 16.54 5.27 2.64
N GLU A 54 15.95 6.19 3.39
CA GLU A 54 16.60 7.42 3.87
C GLU A 54 17.87 7.16 4.65
N HIS A 55 17.86 6.14 5.52
CA HIS A 55 19.04 5.77 6.28
C HIS A 55 20.19 5.29 5.38
N SER A 56 19.90 4.57 4.30
CA SER A 56 20.93 4.03 3.39
C SER A 56 21.67 5.10 2.59
N PHE A 57 21.07 6.27 2.33
CA PHE A 57 21.75 7.33 1.58
C PHE A 57 22.18 8.54 2.41
N ARG A 58 21.67 8.70 3.64
CA ARG A 58 22.06 9.82 4.54
C ARG A 58 23.06 9.43 5.62
N ASP A 59 23.12 8.15 5.97
CA ASP A 59 23.97 7.62 7.04
C ASP A 59 24.92 6.58 6.47
N SER A 60 26.20 6.97 6.33
CA SER A 60 27.23 6.07 5.79
C SER A 60 27.55 4.91 6.74
N GLU A 61 27.32 5.05 8.04
CA GLU A 61 27.48 3.93 8.99
C GLU A 61 26.40 2.88 8.74
N PHE A 62 25.14 3.31 8.56
CA PHE A 62 24.05 2.40 8.23
C PHE A 62 24.26 1.74 6.87
N ALA A 63 24.71 2.50 5.86
CA ALA A 63 25.01 1.95 4.53
C ALA A 63 26.08 0.85 4.59
N ALA A 64 27.19 1.10 5.29
CA ALA A 64 28.26 0.12 5.46
C ALA A 64 27.83 -1.11 6.30
N PHE A 65 26.99 -0.88 7.31
CA PHE A 65 26.36 -1.98 8.06
C PHE A 65 25.50 -2.85 7.13
N PHE A 66 24.63 -2.22 6.33
CA PHE A 66 23.69 -2.93 5.48
C PHE A 66 24.40 -3.74 4.39
N GLU A 67 25.42 -3.16 3.75
CA GLU A 67 26.27 -3.83 2.75
C GLU A 67 26.94 -5.10 3.30
N ARG A 68 27.38 -5.09 4.57
CA ARG A 68 27.96 -6.27 5.23
C ARG A 68 26.91 -7.25 5.74
N ALA A 69 25.75 -6.75 6.19
CA ALA A 69 24.72 -7.57 6.83
C ALA A 69 23.92 -8.42 5.83
N GLU A 70 23.67 -7.90 4.63
CA GLU A 70 22.85 -8.60 3.63
C GLU A 70 23.47 -9.90 3.08
N PRO A 71 24.79 -9.98 2.83
CA PRO A 71 25.43 -11.22 2.39
C PRO A 71 25.51 -12.30 3.47
N ASP A 72 25.79 -11.90 4.73
CA ASP A 72 25.98 -12.81 5.85
C ASP A 72 25.46 -12.22 7.18
N PRO A 73 24.14 -12.36 7.46
CA PRO A 73 23.55 -11.87 8.70
C PRO A 73 23.92 -12.70 9.94
N ASP A 74 24.60 -13.84 9.77
CA ASP A 74 24.99 -14.70 10.90
C ASP A 74 26.22 -14.16 11.63
N GLU A 75 27.07 -13.40 10.94
CA GLU A 75 28.23 -12.70 11.52
C GLU A 75 27.87 -11.43 12.30
N LEU A 76 26.59 -11.05 12.33
CA LEU A 76 26.15 -9.84 13.04
C LEU A 76 26.32 -9.99 14.55
N SER A 77 26.94 -8.98 15.15
CA SER A 77 26.94 -8.81 16.60
C SER A 77 25.52 -8.68 17.16
N PRO A 78 25.29 -8.88 18.47
CA PRO A 78 23.95 -8.80 19.03
C PRO A 78 23.23 -7.46 18.78
N SER A 79 23.96 -6.33 18.80
CA SER A 79 23.40 -5.00 18.51
C SER A 79 23.07 -4.82 17.03
N GLU A 80 23.90 -5.37 16.15
CA GLU A 80 23.69 -5.37 14.70
C GLU A 80 22.50 -6.23 14.29
N ARG A 81 22.30 -7.37 14.95
CA ARG A 81 21.13 -8.23 14.75
C ARG A 81 19.82 -7.49 15.07
N VAL A 82 19.79 -6.69 16.13
CA VAL A 82 18.63 -5.84 16.44
C VAL A 82 18.36 -4.82 15.33
N ARG A 83 19.41 -4.21 14.75
CA ARG A 83 19.29 -3.28 13.62
C ARG A 83 18.75 -3.99 12.37
N TRP A 84 19.29 -5.18 12.07
CA TRP A 84 18.85 -6.02 10.95
C TRP A 84 17.38 -6.42 11.10
N ASP A 85 17.00 -7.01 12.23
CA ASP A 85 15.63 -7.47 12.48
C ASP A 85 14.63 -6.30 12.42
N SER A 86 15.01 -5.13 12.94
CA SER A 86 14.19 -3.92 12.88
C SER A 86 13.98 -3.44 11.44
N TYR A 87 15.05 -3.38 10.65
CA TYR A 87 14.99 -3.00 9.24
C TYR A 87 14.13 -3.98 8.44
N MET A 88 14.41 -5.27 8.56
CA MET A 88 13.69 -6.33 7.85
C MET A 88 12.19 -6.34 8.23
N THR A 89 11.88 -6.16 9.51
CA THR A 89 10.48 -6.01 9.98
C THR A 89 9.80 -4.81 9.31
N ALA A 90 10.48 -3.67 9.26
CA ALA A 90 9.93 -2.46 8.65
C ALA A 90 9.68 -2.63 7.15
N VAL A 91 10.60 -3.26 6.43
CA VAL A 91 10.46 -3.51 4.99
C VAL A 91 9.33 -4.50 4.70
N PHE A 92 9.27 -5.63 5.40
CA PHE A 92 8.19 -6.60 5.15
C PHE A 92 6.82 -6.07 5.57
N ARG A 93 6.71 -5.27 6.64
CA ARG A 93 5.46 -4.55 6.97
C ARG A 93 5.05 -3.58 5.88
N HIS A 94 6.00 -2.93 5.23
CA HIS A 94 5.71 -2.05 4.11
C HIS A 94 5.13 -2.83 2.92
N PHE A 95 5.72 -3.96 2.54
CA PHE A 95 5.19 -4.81 1.47
C PHE A 95 3.84 -5.45 1.83
N ASP A 96 3.64 -5.85 3.08
CA ASP A 96 2.35 -6.37 3.56
C ASP A 96 1.25 -5.31 3.42
N ASN A 97 1.55 -4.08 3.84
CA ASN A 97 0.64 -2.96 3.69
C ASN A 97 0.39 -2.63 2.20
N LEU A 98 1.40 -2.60 1.34
CA LEU A 98 1.23 -2.36 -0.11
C LEU A 98 0.26 -3.37 -0.73
N MET A 99 0.41 -4.64 -0.39
CA MET A 99 -0.47 -5.70 -0.86
C MET A 99 -1.90 -5.56 -0.32
N TYR A 100 -2.07 -5.15 0.94
CA TYR A 100 -3.38 -4.81 1.49
C TYR A 100 -4.03 -3.65 0.73
N GLN A 101 -3.29 -2.55 0.51
CA GLN A 101 -3.77 -1.38 -0.23
C GLN A 101 -4.18 -1.74 -1.66
N HIS A 102 -3.43 -2.63 -2.30
CA HIS A 102 -3.78 -3.15 -3.61
C HIS A 102 -5.10 -3.94 -3.60
N ARG A 103 -5.27 -4.85 -2.63
CA ARG A 103 -6.49 -5.67 -2.50
C ARG A 103 -7.75 -4.84 -2.31
N VAL A 104 -7.67 -3.74 -1.55
CA VAL A 104 -8.83 -2.85 -1.31
C VAL A 104 -9.02 -1.81 -2.42
N GLY A 105 -8.23 -1.86 -3.49
CA GLY A 105 -8.34 -0.96 -4.65
C GLY A 105 -7.78 0.44 -4.44
N ALA A 106 -7.04 0.66 -3.34
CA ALA A 106 -6.39 1.93 -3.03
C ALA A 106 -5.03 2.10 -3.74
N LEU A 107 -4.38 0.99 -4.12
CA LEU A 107 -3.19 0.96 -4.95
C LEU A 107 -3.51 0.27 -6.28
N ASP A 108 -3.26 0.95 -7.39
CA ASP A 108 -3.50 0.40 -8.72
C ASP A 108 -2.53 -0.75 -9.08
N ASN A 109 -2.91 -1.53 -10.10
CA ASN A 109 -2.15 -2.71 -10.53
C ASN A 109 -0.74 -2.35 -11.02
N GLN A 110 -0.57 -1.24 -11.72
CA GLN A 110 0.72 -0.87 -12.29
C GLN A 110 1.73 -0.56 -11.17
N MET A 111 1.29 0.19 -10.16
CA MET A 111 2.11 0.51 -9.01
C MET A 111 2.37 -0.72 -8.14
N TRP A 112 1.36 -1.57 -7.95
CA TRP A 112 1.54 -2.84 -7.25
C TRP A 112 2.60 -3.72 -7.91
N GLU A 113 2.56 -3.91 -9.24
CA GLU A 113 3.55 -4.73 -9.94
C GLU A 113 4.97 -4.17 -9.80
N ALA A 114 5.16 -2.84 -9.81
CA ALA A 114 6.48 -2.24 -9.57
C ALA A 114 7.04 -2.57 -8.18
N TYR A 115 6.21 -2.47 -7.14
CA TYR A 115 6.60 -2.86 -5.78
C TYR A 115 6.81 -4.38 -5.67
N ARG A 116 5.98 -5.17 -6.33
CA ARG A 116 6.08 -6.63 -6.36
C ARG A 116 7.41 -7.08 -6.98
N GLU A 117 7.82 -6.49 -8.10
CA GLU A 117 9.12 -6.77 -8.71
C GLU A 117 10.29 -6.28 -7.84
N THR A 118 10.10 -5.19 -7.09
CA THR A 118 11.09 -4.74 -6.09
C THR A 118 11.27 -5.77 -4.97
N LEU A 119 10.19 -6.30 -4.40
CA LEU A 119 10.26 -7.37 -3.40
C LEU A 119 10.94 -8.62 -3.97
N LYS A 120 10.54 -9.03 -5.18
CA LYS A 120 11.14 -10.16 -5.89
C LYS A 120 12.64 -9.97 -6.11
N HIS A 121 13.08 -8.75 -6.40
CA HIS A 121 14.51 -8.45 -6.55
C HIS A 121 15.26 -8.64 -5.23
N HIS A 122 14.77 -8.10 -4.12
CA HIS A 122 15.40 -8.26 -2.79
C HIS A 122 15.47 -9.73 -2.36
N LEU A 123 14.43 -10.52 -2.64
CA LEU A 123 14.39 -11.95 -2.32
C LEU A 123 15.41 -12.80 -3.08
N ARG A 124 16.13 -12.24 -4.06
CA ARG A 124 17.29 -12.90 -4.68
C ARG A 124 18.45 -13.05 -3.69
N ALA A 125 18.57 -12.15 -2.71
CA ALA A 125 19.51 -12.30 -1.62
C ALA A 125 18.95 -13.30 -0.59
N PRO A 126 19.64 -14.43 -0.32
CA PRO A 126 19.10 -15.49 0.55
C PRO A 126 18.70 -15.02 1.95
N ALA A 127 19.44 -14.04 2.50
CA ALA A 127 19.19 -13.46 3.82
C ALA A 127 17.75 -12.96 3.98
N TRP A 128 17.16 -12.38 2.94
CA TRP A 128 15.79 -11.86 2.97
C TRP A 128 14.76 -12.96 3.13
N GLY A 129 14.87 -14.02 2.33
CA GLY A 129 13.94 -15.15 2.37
C GLY A 129 14.10 -15.99 3.64
N VAL A 130 15.34 -16.19 4.11
CA VAL A 130 15.62 -16.88 5.37
C VAL A 130 15.03 -16.12 6.55
N TRP A 131 15.29 -14.82 6.62
CA TRP A 131 14.75 -13.97 7.68
C TRP A 131 13.22 -13.98 7.66
N TYR A 132 12.60 -13.82 6.48
CA TYR A 132 11.14 -13.82 6.37
C TYR A 132 10.52 -15.12 6.88
N ARG A 133 11.04 -16.28 6.47
CA ARG A 133 10.50 -17.58 6.92
C ARG A 133 10.58 -17.77 8.44
N GLY A 134 11.64 -17.28 9.08
CA GLY A 134 11.76 -17.30 10.54
C GLY A 134 10.73 -16.42 11.26
N HIS A 135 10.21 -15.40 10.57
CA HIS A 135 9.32 -14.38 11.14
C HIS A 135 7.93 -14.34 10.48
N ALA A 136 7.58 -15.28 9.61
CA ALA A 136 6.34 -15.22 8.81
C ALA A 136 5.07 -15.08 9.67
N HIS A 137 5.09 -15.62 10.91
CA HIS A 137 3.99 -15.56 11.87
C HIS A 137 3.58 -14.14 12.32
N ILE A 138 4.42 -13.12 12.11
CA ILE A 138 4.09 -11.71 12.43
C ILE A 138 3.56 -10.91 11.23
N PHE A 139 3.43 -11.54 10.06
CA PHE A 139 2.94 -10.93 8.82
C PHE A 139 1.64 -11.60 8.35
N SER A 140 0.96 -11.01 7.37
CA SER A 140 -0.24 -11.62 6.79
C SER A 140 0.11 -12.87 5.98
N THR A 141 -0.81 -13.85 5.99
CA THR A 141 -0.70 -15.07 5.18
C THR A 141 -0.63 -14.76 3.69
N SER A 142 -1.28 -13.68 3.24
CA SER A 142 -1.23 -13.30 1.84
C SER A 142 0.16 -12.86 1.39
N LEU A 143 0.97 -12.29 2.30
CA LEU A 143 2.34 -11.91 1.97
C LEU A 143 3.18 -13.17 1.84
N THR A 144 2.94 -14.16 2.69
CA THR A 144 3.56 -15.47 2.60
C THR A 144 3.23 -16.13 1.26
N ASP A 145 1.95 -16.17 0.88
CA ASP A 145 1.51 -16.70 -0.42
C ASP A 145 2.18 -15.97 -1.59
N GLN A 146 2.36 -14.64 -1.49
CA GLN A 146 3.02 -13.85 -2.53
C GLN A 146 4.52 -14.19 -2.64
N ILE A 147 5.20 -14.37 -1.51
CA ILE A 147 6.62 -14.68 -1.46
C ILE A 147 6.90 -16.10 -1.97
N GLU A 148 6.05 -17.07 -1.64
CA GLU A 148 6.17 -18.45 -2.11
C GLU A 148 5.92 -18.63 -3.62
N ARG A 149 5.30 -17.63 -4.27
CA ARG A 149 5.08 -17.61 -5.73
C ARG A 149 6.25 -17.07 -6.54
N PHE A 150 7.25 -16.45 -5.90
CA PHE A 150 8.41 -15.89 -6.60
C PHE A 150 9.44 -16.95 -6.96
#